data_AF-A0A392MS95-F1
#
_entry.id   AF-A0A392MS95-F1
#
_cell.length_a   1.000
_cell.length_b   1.000
_cell.length_c   1.000
_cell.angle_alpha   90.00
_cell.angle_beta   90.00
_cell.angle_gamma   90.00
#
_symmetry.space_group_name_H-M   'P 1'
#
loop_
_entity.id
_entity.type
_entity.pdbx_description
1 polymer ?
#
loop_
_entity_poly.entity_id
_entity_poly.type
_entity_poly.pdbx_seq_one_letter_code
_entity_poly.pdbx_strand_id
1 'polypeptide(L)'
;MASLFGWYGPLIDLSTAPRHIGEFVQLLVFVHRCFPVQYKSPKSGRDLTRTDIQVGDDTTPYFGVSLWQSQMGSMVSAGDVVLLQ
;
A
#
# COMPACT_ATOMS: atom_id res chain seq x y z
N MET A 1 -18.79 -13.87 -12.31
CA MET A 1 -19.36 -13.78 -10.96
C MET A 1 -18.84 -12.51 -10.33
N ALA A 2 -19.70 -11.55 -10.00
CA ALA A 2 -19.30 -10.39 -9.22
C ALA A 2 -19.06 -10.86 -7.78
N SER A 3 -17.83 -10.70 -7.29
CA SER A 3 -17.51 -10.96 -5.89
C SER A 3 -18.27 -10.00 -4.99
N LEU A 4 -18.66 -10.46 -3.80
CA LEU A 4 -19.23 -9.63 -2.72
C LEU A 4 -18.24 -8.56 -2.17
N PHE A 5 -17.03 -8.49 -2.73
CA PHE A 5 -15.96 -7.58 -2.38
C PHE A 5 -15.65 -6.72 -3.62
N GLY A 6 -15.55 -5.41 -3.42
CA GLY A 6 -15.49 -4.40 -4.47
C GLY A 6 -14.34 -4.54 -5.48
N TRP A 7 -14.17 -3.53 -6.33
CA TRP A 7 -13.18 -3.49 -7.42
C TRP A 7 -11.70 -3.77 -7.04
N TYR A 8 -11.41 -3.89 -5.74
CA TYR A 8 -10.08 -3.99 -5.14
C TYR A 8 -9.65 -5.43 -4.79
N GLY A 9 -10.50 -6.44 -5.01
CA GLY A 9 -10.16 -7.85 -4.80
C GLY A 9 -10.27 -8.33 -3.34
N PRO A 10 -9.76 -9.54 -3.02
CA PRO A 10 -9.91 -10.14 -1.70
C PRO A 10 -9.00 -9.50 -0.64
N LEU A 11 -9.44 -9.48 0.62
CA LEU A 11 -8.56 -9.24 1.76
C LEU A 11 -7.71 -10.48 2.01
N ILE A 12 -6.39 -10.31 2.02
CA ILE A 12 -5.43 -11.41 2.15
C ILE A 12 -4.41 -11.15 3.25
N ASP A 13 -3.83 -12.23 3.76
CA ASP A 13 -2.65 -12.16 4.62
C ASP A 13 -1.39 -11.95 3.77
N LEU A 14 -0.41 -11.23 4.31
CA LEU A 14 0.85 -10.91 3.63
C LEU A 14 1.62 -12.16 3.19
N SER A 15 1.55 -13.25 3.97
CA SER A 15 2.18 -14.53 3.62
C SER A 15 1.63 -15.15 2.33
N THR A 16 0.41 -14.78 1.93
CA THR A 16 -0.25 -15.28 0.71
C THR A 16 -0.05 -14.38 -0.50
N ALA A 17 0.51 -13.16 -0.32
CA ALA A 17 0.73 -12.19 -1.39
C ALA A 17 1.46 -12.74 -2.63
N PRO A 18 2.46 -13.65 -2.54
CA PRO A 18 3.10 -14.23 -3.73
C PRO A 18 2.16 -15.03 -4.63
N ARG A 19 0.99 -15.46 -4.14
CA ARG A 19 -0.02 -16.19 -4.93
C ARG A 19 -0.92 -15.27 -5.75
N HIS A 20 -0.90 -13.96 -5.48
CA HIS A 20 -1.78 -12.95 -6.08
C HIS A 20 -1.02 -11.97 -7.01
N ILE A 21 0.07 -12.42 -7.62
CA ILE A 21 0.87 -11.58 -8.52
C ILE A 21 0.03 -11.18 -9.74
N GLY A 22 -0.14 -9.87 -9.95
CA GLY A 22 -0.92 -9.30 -11.05
C GLY A 22 -2.41 -9.12 -10.75
N GLU A 23 -2.85 -9.47 -9.54
CA GLU A 23 -4.22 -9.26 -9.09
C GLU A 23 -4.33 -8.04 -8.17
N PHE A 24 -5.53 -7.47 -8.09
CA PHE A 24 -5.85 -6.51 -7.04
C PHE A 24 -6.21 -7.28 -5.76
N VAL A 25 -5.72 -6.80 -4.62
CA VAL A 25 -5.97 -7.38 -3.29
C VAL A 25 -6.08 -6.26 -2.26
N GLN A 26 -6.67 -6.58 -1.11
CA GLN A 26 -6.73 -5.71 0.05
C GLN A 26 -5.80 -6.24 1.13
N LEU A 27 -5.16 -5.34 1.88
CA LEU A 27 -4.22 -5.67 2.95
C LEU A 27 -4.58 -4.90 4.23
N LEU A 28 -4.72 -5.60 5.36
CA LEU A 28 -4.87 -4.98 6.68
C LEU A 28 -3.56 -5.14 7.45
N VAL A 29 -2.84 -4.05 7.65
CA VAL A 29 -1.44 -4.12 8.09
C VAL A 29 -1.08 -3.05 9.11
N PHE A 30 -0.17 -3.38 10.02
CA PHE A 30 0.47 -2.44 10.93
C PHE A 30 1.68 -1.80 10.26
N VAL A 31 1.83 -0.48 10.41
CA VAL A 31 2.88 0.29 9.78
C VAL A 31 4.05 0.46 10.73
N HIS A 32 5.21 -0.12 10.39
CA HIS A 32 6.43 0.02 11.17
C HIS A 32 7.18 1.31 10.86
N ARG A 33 7.31 1.65 9.57
CA ARG A 33 8.12 2.80 9.10
C ARG A 33 7.54 3.39 7.83
N CYS A 34 7.69 4.70 7.68
CA CYS A 34 7.31 5.44 6.48
C CYS A 34 8.52 6.21 5.92
N PHE A 35 8.72 6.11 4.62
CA PHE A 35 9.79 6.76 3.86
C PHE A 35 9.16 7.56 2.71
N PRO A 36 8.78 8.83 2.94
CA PRO A 36 8.24 9.68 1.89
C PRO A 36 9.34 10.09 0.90
N VAL A 37 9.10 9.85 -0.38
CA VAL A 37 9.98 10.22 -1.50
C VAL A 37 9.20 11.13 -2.47
N GLN A 38 9.58 12.40 -2.53
CA GLN A 38 8.97 13.34 -3.47
C GLN A 38 9.60 13.17 -4.86
N TYR A 39 8.79 12.79 -5.86
CA TYR A 39 9.20 12.73 -7.25
C TYR A 39 8.62 13.93 -8.02
N LYS A 40 9.49 14.89 -8.35
CA LYS A 40 9.14 15.96 -9.29
C LYS A 40 9.27 15.42 -10.70
N SER A 41 8.15 15.30 -11.42
CA SER A 41 8.18 14.88 -12.83
C SER A 41 8.45 16.11 -13.72
N PRO A 42 9.60 16.20 -14.41
CA PRO A 42 9.94 17.39 -15.20
C PRO A 42 9.09 17.55 -16.48
N LYS A 43 8.36 16.51 -16.89
CA LYS A 43 7.60 16.47 -18.15
C LYS A 43 6.08 16.71 -18.02
N SER A 44 5.49 16.52 -16.84
CA SER A 44 4.03 16.58 -16.66
C SER A 44 3.55 17.77 -15.83
N GLY A 45 4.45 18.54 -15.20
CA GLY A 45 4.09 19.60 -14.25
C GLY A 45 3.29 19.10 -13.03
N ARG A 46 3.23 17.77 -12.85
CA ARG A 46 2.46 17.10 -11.79
C ARG A 46 3.46 16.46 -10.83
N ASP A 47 3.44 16.93 -9.60
CA ASP A 47 4.23 16.34 -8.52
C ASP A 47 3.57 15.01 -8.14
N LEU A 48 4.36 13.93 -8.23
CA LEU A 48 3.97 12.60 -7.77
C LEU A 48 4.75 12.35 -6.48
N THR A 49 4.05 12.05 -5.40
CA THR A 49 4.71 11.62 -4.17
C THR A 49 4.61 10.10 -4.10
N ARG A 50 5.77 9.46 -3.96
CA ARG A 50 5.85 8.04 -3.62
C ARG A 50 6.11 7.95 -2.12
N THR A 51 5.34 7.16 -1.40
CA THR A 51 5.64 6.86 0.00
C THR A 51 5.90 5.38 0.11
N ASP A 52 7.13 5.01 0.44
CA ASP A 52 7.46 3.62 0.73
C ASP A 52 7.21 3.36 2.20
N ILE A 53 6.42 2.34 2.51
CA ILE A 53 6.08 1.94 3.88
C ILE A 53 6.57 0.52 4.13
N GLN A 54 7.07 0.29 5.34
CA GLN A 54 7.34 -1.04 5.85
C GLN A 54 6.19 -1.42 6.77
N VAL A 55 5.54 -2.54 6.47
CA VAL A 55 4.34 -2.99 7.15
C VAL A 55 4.48 -4.45 7.58
N GLY A 56 3.61 -4.89 8.49
CA GLY A 56 3.53 -6.28 8.92
C GLY A 56 2.11 -6.64 9.35
N ASP A 57 1.83 -7.94 9.34
CA ASP A 57 0.63 -8.55 9.91
C ASP A 57 1.03 -9.74 10.79
N ASP A 58 0.04 -10.49 11.30
CA ASP A 58 0.27 -11.64 12.17
C ASP A 58 1.01 -12.79 11.47
N THR A 59 1.08 -12.79 10.14
CA THR A 59 1.71 -13.85 9.33
C THR A 59 3.11 -13.48 8.86
N THR A 60 3.36 -12.20 8.59
CA THR A 60 4.60 -11.68 8.03
C THR A 60 4.95 -10.35 8.69
N PRO A 61 6.03 -10.30 9.50
CA PRO A 61 6.36 -9.11 10.28
C PRO A 61 6.96 -7.97 9.47
N TYR A 62 7.46 -8.24 8.25
CA TYR A 62 8.07 -7.23 7.40
C TYR A 62 7.70 -7.44 5.93
N PHE A 63 7.05 -6.44 5.35
CA PHE A 63 6.65 -6.38 3.96
C PHE A 63 6.77 -4.94 3.47
N GLY A 64 7.29 -4.74 2.25
CA GLY A 64 7.46 -3.42 1.66
C GLY A 64 6.29 -3.07 0.74
N VAL A 65 5.69 -1.89 0.92
CA VAL A 65 4.63 -1.37 0.04
C VAL A 65 5.00 0.02 -0.45
N SER A 66 4.82 0.27 -1.75
CA SER A 66 5.02 1.59 -2.36
C SER A 66 3.68 2.23 -2.70
N LEU A 67 3.34 3.30 -2.00
CA LEU A 67 2.15 4.10 -2.26
C LEU A 67 2.48 5.21 -3.26
N TRP A 68 1.73 5.30 -4.35
CA TRP A 68 1.92 6.32 -5.39
C TRP A 68 0.72 7.26 -5.42
N GLN A 69 0.90 8.55 -5.13
CA GLN A 69 -0.22 9.50 -5.13
C GLN A 69 0.19 10.93 -5.50
N SER A 70 -0.72 11.65 -6.17
CA SER A 70 -0.45 13.02 -6.63
C SER A 70 -0.64 14.08 -5.55
N GLN A 71 -1.46 13.87 -4.51
CA GLN A 71 -1.80 14.93 -3.53
C GLN A 71 -2.11 14.48 -2.09
N MET A 72 -1.82 13.25 -1.68
CA MET A 72 -1.94 12.88 -0.24
C MET A 72 -0.61 13.16 0.47
N GLY A 73 -0.39 14.42 0.82
CA GLY A 73 0.48 14.71 1.95
C GLY A 73 -0.23 14.22 3.22
N SER A 74 0.34 13.22 3.88
CA SER A 74 -0.11 12.71 5.21
C SER A 74 -1.38 11.85 5.21
N MET A 75 -1.23 10.52 5.09
CA MET A 75 -2.25 9.60 5.61
C MET A 75 -1.70 8.41 6.40
N VAL A 76 -0.42 8.07 6.27
CA VAL A 76 0.14 6.85 6.88
C VAL A 76 1.40 7.20 7.67
N SER A 77 1.39 6.88 8.95
CA SER A 77 2.49 7.07 9.91
C SER A 77 2.88 5.75 10.57
N ALA A 78 4.09 5.69 11.11
CA ALA A 78 4.50 4.54 11.93
C ALA A 78 3.60 4.44 13.17
N GLY A 79 3.10 3.24 13.46
CA GLY A 79 2.13 2.97 14.53
C GLY A 79 0.70 2.79 14.04
N ASP A 80 0.39 3.17 12.80
CA ASP A 80 -0.97 3.04 12.26
C ASP A 80 -1.29 1.58 11.90
N VAL A 81 -2.57 1.22 12.05
CA VAL A 81 -3.14 0.02 11.41
C VAL A 81 -4.01 0.50 10.25
N VAL A 82 -3.66 0.10 9.03
CA VAL A 82 -4.25 0.62 7.79
C VAL A 82 -4.82 -0.50 6.94
N LEU A 83 -5.94 -0.20 6.27
CA LEU A 83 -6.51 -1.02 5.21
C LEU A 83 -6.11 -0.42 3.86
N LEU A 84 -5.33 -1.16 3.07
CA LEU A 84 -4.91 -0.80 1.72
C LEU A 84 -5.83 -1.48 0.70
N GLN A 85 -6.31 -0.72 -0.31
CA GLN A 85 -7.26 -1.16 -1.33
C GLN A 85 -6.90 -0.58 -2.70
#